data_AF-A0A0N4Y806-F1
#
_entry.id   AF-A0A0N4Y806-F1
#
_cell.length_a   1.000
_cell.length_b   1.000
_cell.length_c   1.000
_cell.angle_alpha   90.00
_cell.angle_beta   90.00
_cell.angle_gamma   90.00
#
_symmetry.space_group_name_H-M   'P 1'
#
loop_
_entity.id
_entity.type
_entity.pdbx_description
1 polymer ?
#
loop_
_entity_poly.entity_id
_entity_poly.type
_entity_poly.pdbx_seq_one_letter_code
_entity_poly.pdbx_strand_id
1 'polypeptide(L)'
;MPHPLRLYRLLEYCCVVSRLSMKKGGLAAKVLRRDTLALRLDAPPCKDDISGQTPDDRRTLMHQASIKLARKLSERPSAEELEDRNILKNTAGRTMEEKRKLLLRKLSFRPTIAQLKEQQIIQFNDYVEVTQAQAYDRKADKPWTRLTSTDKALIRKELNDFKATEMSVHEESRIFTRAAVRFPRLSVGLRPPCTTLKFMRDGPVEVRRLRIDTSGIEAWRALLADQKSPAAPLS
;
A
#
# COMPACT_ATOMS: atom_id res chain seq x y z
N MET A 1 12.53 -25.48 29.68
CA MET A 1 13.52 -25.95 30.66
C MET A 1 13.41 -27.47 30.78
N PRO A 2 14.22 -28.27 30.07
CA PRO A 2 14.24 -29.71 30.27
C PRO A 2 15.17 -30.06 31.45
N HIS A 3 14.70 -30.97 32.30
CA HIS A 3 15.35 -31.42 33.54
C HIS A 3 16.74 -32.04 33.32
N PRO A 4 17.71 -31.81 34.24
CA PRO A 4 19.11 -32.19 34.07
C PRO A 4 19.45 -33.66 34.33
N LEU A 5 18.46 -34.56 34.46
CA LEU A 5 18.69 -35.96 34.90
C LEU A 5 18.52 -37.03 33.80
N ARG A 6 18.38 -36.63 32.53
CA ARG A 6 18.31 -37.60 31.40
C ARG A 6 19.61 -37.77 30.60
N LEU A 7 20.63 -36.96 30.85
CA LEU A 7 21.92 -37.06 30.14
C LEU A 7 22.92 -38.03 30.77
N TYR A 8 22.67 -38.54 31.98
CA TYR A 8 23.59 -39.48 32.64
C TYR A 8 23.27 -40.97 32.40
N ARG A 9 22.14 -41.32 31.74
CA ARG A 9 21.79 -42.73 31.49
C ARG A 9 22.26 -43.32 30.17
N LEU A 10 22.70 -42.49 29.22
CA LEU A 10 23.18 -42.95 27.91
C LEU A 10 24.70 -43.15 27.83
N LEU A 11 25.47 -42.65 28.80
CA LEU A 11 26.90 -42.96 28.94
C LEU A 11 27.16 -44.21 29.79
N GLU A 12 26.19 -44.69 30.57
CA GLU A 12 26.32 -45.97 31.28
C GLU A 12 25.94 -47.18 30.40
N TYR A 13 25.06 -47.03 29.41
CA TYR A 13 24.59 -48.18 28.62
C TYR A 13 25.54 -48.63 27.49
N CYS A 14 26.56 -47.84 27.15
CA CYS A 14 27.61 -48.26 26.21
C CYS A 14 28.90 -48.76 26.90
N CYS A 15 28.95 -48.74 28.24
CA CYS A 15 30.16 -49.02 29.03
C CYS A 15 30.02 -50.23 29.98
N VAL A 16 29.12 -51.18 29.72
CA VAL A 16 28.98 -52.40 30.57
C VAL A 16 29.58 -53.66 29.94
N VAL A 17 30.12 -53.61 28.71
CA VAL A 17 30.73 -54.81 28.09
C VAL A 17 32.26 -54.79 28.09
N SER A 18 32.91 -53.68 28.44
CA SER A 18 34.37 -53.55 28.28
C SER A 18 35.21 -53.75 29.55
N ARG A 19 34.69 -54.43 30.59
CA ARG A 19 35.52 -54.72 31.78
C ARG A 19 35.23 -56.07 32.44
N LEU A 20 35.50 -57.17 31.73
CA LEU A 20 35.82 -58.46 32.36
C LEU A 20 36.99 -59.13 31.63
N SER A 21 38.17 -58.52 31.72
CA SER A 21 39.44 -59.25 31.53
C SER A 21 39.76 -59.97 32.85
N MET A 22 39.15 -61.14 33.05
CA MET A 22 39.66 -62.12 34.00
C MET A 22 40.18 -63.30 33.19
N LYS A 23 41.47 -63.60 33.29
CA LYS A 23 42.07 -64.84 32.75
C LYS A 23 41.49 -66.04 33.52
N LYS A 24 40.29 -66.48 33.16
CA LYS A 24 39.73 -67.76 33.61
C LYS A 24 40.15 -68.82 32.60
N GLY A 25 40.60 -69.99 33.08
CA GLY A 25 41.07 -71.10 32.23
C GLY A 25 40.10 -71.48 31.11
N GLY A 26 40.59 -72.14 30.06
CA GLY A 26 39.91 -72.29 28.76
C GLY A 26 38.43 -72.68 28.80
N LEU A 27 37.99 -73.50 29.76
CA LEU A 27 36.58 -73.84 29.94
C LEU A 27 35.75 -72.68 30.52
N ALA A 28 36.25 -72.02 31.55
CA ALA A 28 35.55 -70.90 32.19
C ALA A 28 35.44 -69.67 31.28
N ALA A 29 36.44 -69.42 30.43
CA ALA A 29 36.33 -68.39 29.38
C ALA A 29 35.29 -68.77 28.30
N LYS A 30 35.21 -70.06 27.94
CA LYS A 30 34.20 -70.56 26.98
C LYS A 30 32.78 -70.47 27.55
N VAL A 31 32.60 -70.83 28.83
CA VAL A 31 31.31 -70.74 29.53
C VAL A 31 30.89 -69.28 29.65
N LEU A 32 31.76 -68.38 30.13
CA LEU A 32 31.46 -66.95 30.17
C LEU A 32 31.12 -66.38 28.78
N ARG A 33 31.84 -66.78 27.73
CA ARG A 33 31.53 -66.35 26.36
C ARG A 33 30.18 -66.89 25.91
N ARG A 34 29.84 -68.14 26.23
CA ARG A 34 28.55 -68.75 25.92
C ARG A 34 27.42 -68.05 26.66
N ASP A 35 27.61 -67.72 27.93
CA ASP A 35 26.65 -66.99 28.76
C ASP A 35 26.48 -65.56 28.26
N THR A 36 27.57 -64.88 27.87
CA THR A 36 27.51 -63.53 27.28
C THR A 36 26.80 -63.55 25.92
N LEU A 37 27.02 -64.60 25.12
CA LEU A 37 26.31 -64.77 23.85
C LEU A 37 24.83 -65.10 24.06
N ALA A 38 24.50 -65.95 25.03
CA ALA A 38 23.11 -66.24 25.40
C ALA A 38 22.40 -64.94 25.82
N LEU A 39 23.00 -64.13 26.70
CA LEU A 39 22.46 -62.83 27.09
C LEU A 39 22.29 -61.85 25.91
N ARG A 40 23.15 -61.90 24.89
CA ARG A 40 23.03 -61.07 23.68
C ARG A 40 21.94 -61.57 22.73
N LEU A 41 21.71 -62.88 22.69
CA LEU A 41 20.66 -63.50 21.88
C LEU A 41 19.28 -63.35 22.54
N ASP A 42 19.23 -63.37 23.87
CA ASP A 42 18.03 -63.11 24.69
C ASP A 42 17.72 -61.60 24.82
N ALA A 43 18.68 -60.73 24.42
CA ALA A 43 18.46 -59.30 24.41
C ALA A 43 17.34 -58.95 23.41
N PRO A 44 16.29 -58.23 23.83
CA PRO A 44 15.29 -57.71 22.91
C PRO A 44 15.97 -56.91 21.79
N PRO A 45 15.46 -56.96 20.54
CA PRO A 45 15.98 -56.09 19.48
C PRO A 45 15.95 -54.65 19.98
N CYS A 46 17.04 -53.91 19.74
CA CYS A 46 17.15 -52.49 20.09
C CYS A 46 15.88 -51.80 19.59
N LYS A 47 14.97 -51.47 20.51
CA LYS A 47 13.75 -50.75 20.16
C LYS A 47 14.22 -49.35 19.85
N ASP A 48 14.03 -48.91 18.61
CA ASP A 48 14.15 -47.49 18.30
C ASP A 48 13.27 -46.73 19.31
N ASP A 49 13.86 -45.81 20.08
CA ASP A 49 13.15 -45.03 21.10
C ASP A 49 11.97 -44.21 20.52
N ILE A 50 11.88 -44.15 19.18
CA ILE A 50 10.87 -43.47 18.39
C ILE A 50 10.18 -44.52 17.51
N SER A 51 8.96 -44.91 17.88
CA SER A 51 8.18 -45.90 17.14
C SER A 51 7.85 -45.41 15.72
N GLY A 52 8.19 -46.21 14.71
CA GLY A 52 7.74 -46.01 13.32
C GLY A 52 8.63 -45.14 12.43
N GLN A 53 9.85 -44.81 12.85
CA GLN A 53 10.85 -44.16 11.98
C GLN A 53 12.07 -45.07 11.79
N THR A 54 12.49 -45.26 10.54
CA THR A 54 13.74 -45.96 10.26
C THR A 54 14.94 -45.08 10.64
N PRO A 55 16.11 -45.66 10.94
CA PRO A 55 17.33 -44.88 11.20
C PRO A 55 17.72 -43.98 10.02
N ASP A 56 17.37 -44.35 8.79
CA ASP A 56 17.65 -43.55 7.60
C ASP A 56 16.66 -42.39 7.44
N ASP A 57 15.38 -42.55 7.79
CA ASP A 57 14.41 -41.43 7.86
C ASP A 57 14.89 -40.36 8.83
N ARG A 58 15.47 -40.75 9.97
CA ARG A 58 16.04 -39.81 10.93
C ARG A 58 17.23 -39.04 10.37
N ARG A 59 18.11 -39.71 9.62
CA ARG A 59 19.26 -39.08 8.95
C ARG A 59 18.80 -38.08 7.90
N THR A 60 17.81 -38.43 7.09
CA THR A 60 17.26 -37.54 6.06
C THR A 60 16.57 -36.32 6.69
N LEU A 61 15.77 -36.50 7.74
CA LEU A 61 15.16 -35.41 8.49
C LEU A 61 16.20 -34.47 9.11
N MET A 62 17.25 -35.02 9.73
CA MET A 62 18.38 -34.23 10.25
C MET A 62 19.08 -33.44 9.15
N HIS A 63 19.35 -34.07 8.01
CA HIS A 63 20.00 -33.43 6.88
C HIS A 63 19.12 -32.31 6.30
N GLN A 64 17.83 -32.56 6.10
CA GLN A 64 16.87 -31.55 5.65
C GLN A 64 16.74 -30.38 6.63
N ALA A 65 16.70 -30.67 7.94
CA ALA A 65 16.68 -29.64 8.98
C ALA A 65 17.96 -28.81 8.95
N SER A 66 19.12 -29.45 8.76
CA SER A 66 20.42 -28.80 8.63
C SER A 66 20.46 -27.85 7.43
N ILE A 67 20.02 -28.30 6.25
CA ILE A 67 19.94 -27.45 5.05
C ILE A 67 19.01 -26.26 5.27
N LYS A 68 17.81 -26.49 5.81
CA LYS A 68 16.84 -25.41 6.10
C LYS A 68 17.40 -24.39 7.09
N LEU A 69 18.11 -24.86 8.11
CA LEU A 69 18.74 -24.00 9.10
C LEU A 69 19.86 -23.17 8.48
N ALA A 70 20.75 -23.78 7.69
CA ALA A 70 21.83 -23.08 7.01
C ALA A 70 21.32 -21.92 6.15
N ARG A 71 20.24 -22.13 5.39
CA ARG A 71 19.58 -21.07 4.60
C ARG A 71 19.00 -19.95 5.48
N LYS A 72 18.32 -20.29 6.58
CA LYS A 72 17.78 -19.28 7.50
C LYS A 72 18.87 -18.46 8.18
N LEU A 73 20.02 -19.07 8.46
CA LEU A 73 21.17 -18.40 9.05
C LEU A 73 21.87 -17.48 8.03
N SER A 74 21.91 -17.84 6.74
CA SER A 74 22.46 -16.95 5.71
C SER A 74 21.59 -15.74 5.42
N GLU A 75 20.27 -15.88 5.50
CA GLU A 75 19.29 -14.80 5.28
C GLU A 75 18.91 -14.07 6.58
N ARG A 76 19.68 -14.25 7.67
CA ARG A 76 19.32 -13.74 9.00
C ARG A 76 19.40 -12.21 9.05
N PRO A 77 18.29 -11.49 9.33
CA PRO A 77 18.30 -10.04 9.46
C PRO A 77 19.17 -9.56 10.63
N SER A 78 19.74 -8.37 10.49
CA SER A 78 20.48 -7.70 11.57
C SER A 78 19.53 -7.26 12.70
N ALA A 79 20.09 -7.04 13.90
CA ALA A 79 19.28 -6.60 15.05
C ALA A 79 18.68 -5.21 14.80
N GLU A 80 19.43 -4.29 14.19
CA GLU A 80 18.98 -2.93 13.86
C GLU A 80 17.79 -2.94 12.88
N GLU A 81 17.83 -3.77 11.83
CA GLU A 81 16.69 -3.91 10.90
C GLU A 81 15.41 -4.46 11.56
N LEU A 82 15.56 -5.27 12.60
CA LEU A 82 14.43 -5.76 13.39
C LEU A 82 13.90 -4.68 14.33
N GLU A 83 14.74 -3.77 14.81
CA GLU A 83 14.33 -2.57 15.55
C GLU A 83 13.58 -1.59 14.65
N ASP A 84 14.06 -1.36 13.42
CA ASP A 84 13.40 -0.51 12.43
C ASP A 84 12.02 -1.04 12.03
N ARG A 85 11.90 -2.36 11.92
CA ARG A 85 10.61 -3.06 11.70
C ARG A 85 9.77 -3.17 12.97
N ASN A 86 10.25 -2.65 14.10
CA ASN A 86 9.58 -2.67 15.40
C ASN A 86 9.22 -4.08 15.89
N ILE A 87 10.01 -5.08 15.49
CA ILE A 87 9.94 -6.47 15.97
C ILE A 87 10.77 -6.60 17.25
N LEU A 88 11.97 -6.02 17.26
CA LEU A 88 12.77 -5.86 18.46
C LEU A 88 12.48 -4.49 19.07
N LYS A 89 12.17 -4.44 20.37
CA LYS A 89 11.94 -3.17 21.07
C LYS A 89 13.28 -2.56 21.45
N ASN A 90 13.56 -1.37 20.95
CA ASN A 90 14.71 -0.60 21.39
C ASN A 90 14.52 -0.18 22.86
N THR A 91 15.31 -0.76 23.76
CA THR A 91 15.29 -0.48 25.20
C THR A 91 15.83 0.90 25.55
N ALA A 92 16.52 1.57 24.62
CA ALA A 92 17.03 2.93 24.76
C ALA A 92 16.05 4.00 24.24
N GLY A 93 14.88 3.60 23.75
CA GLY A 93 13.86 4.54 23.31
C GLY A 93 13.39 5.42 24.47
N ARG A 94 13.64 6.74 24.37
CA ARG A 94 13.07 7.78 25.25
C ARG A 94 11.71 7.34 25.75
N THR A 95 11.58 7.30 27.07
CA THR A 95 10.40 6.76 27.75
C THR A 95 9.17 7.34 27.07
N MET A 96 8.20 6.50 26.69
CA MET A 96 6.95 6.96 26.08
C MET A 96 6.32 8.11 26.89
N GLU A 97 6.62 8.14 28.19
CA GLU A 97 6.30 9.19 29.14
C GLU A 97 6.94 10.56 28.83
N GLU A 98 8.23 10.64 28.48
CA GLU A 98 8.86 11.89 28.04
C GLU A 98 8.23 12.44 26.76
N LYS A 99 7.97 11.57 25.78
CA LYS A 99 7.28 11.97 24.54
C LYS A 99 5.88 12.49 24.83
N ARG A 100 5.17 11.83 25.75
CA ARG A 100 3.84 12.25 26.21
C ARG A 100 3.89 13.60 26.92
N LYS A 101 4.84 13.81 27.85
CA LYS A 101 5.05 15.08 28.54
C LYS A 101 5.36 16.22 27.57
N LEU A 102 6.26 15.98 26.61
CA LEU A 102 6.59 16.95 25.57
C LEU A 102 5.38 17.31 24.70
N LEU A 103 4.59 16.31 24.30
CA LEU A 103 3.38 16.53 23.51
C LEU A 103 2.35 17.36 24.27
N LEU A 104 2.08 17.02 25.53
CA LEU A 104 1.15 17.78 26.38
C LEU A 104 1.60 19.24 26.51
N ARG A 105 2.90 19.48 26.73
CA ARG A 105 3.47 20.83 26.74
C ARG A 105 3.29 21.55 25.39
N LYS A 106 3.49 20.88 24.26
CA LYS A 106 3.27 21.50 22.93
C LYS A 106 1.81 21.83 22.68
N LEU A 107 0.89 20.97 23.12
CA LEU A 107 -0.54 21.18 22.97
C LEU A 107 -1.06 22.30 23.87
N SER A 108 -0.49 22.50 25.06
CA SER A 108 -0.87 23.60 25.94
C SER A 108 -0.48 24.97 25.37
N PHE A 109 0.60 25.05 24.61
CA PHE A 109 1.04 26.28 23.92
C PHE A 109 0.53 26.37 22.48
N ARG A 110 -0.64 25.76 22.18
CA ARG A 110 -1.22 25.84 20.85
C ARG A 110 -1.84 27.23 20.62
N PRO A 111 -1.40 28.00 19.61
CA PRO A 111 -1.95 29.32 19.32
C PRO A 111 -3.41 29.22 18.86
N THR A 112 -4.17 30.29 19.11
CA THR A 112 -5.55 30.38 18.66
C THR A 112 -5.61 30.75 17.17
N ILE A 113 -6.75 30.49 16.53
CA ILE A 113 -6.93 30.81 15.11
C ILE A 113 -6.84 32.32 14.87
N ALA A 114 -7.34 33.15 15.80
CA ALA A 114 -7.24 34.60 15.73
C ALA A 114 -5.77 35.08 15.70
N GLN A 115 -4.93 34.54 16.58
CA GLN A 115 -3.50 34.87 16.63
C GLN A 115 -2.77 34.47 15.34
N LEU A 116 -3.09 33.32 14.76
CA LEU A 116 -2.51 32.89 13.48
C LEU A 116 -2.93 33.78 12.29
N LYS A 117 -4.14 34.35 12.33
CA LYS A 117 -4.62 35.32 11.33
C LYS A 117 -3.93 36.68 11.48
N GLU A 118 -3.74 37.16 12.71
CA GLU A 118 -2.98 38.38 12.99
C GLU A 118 -1.53 38.27 12.50
N GLN A 119 -0.93 37.10 12.67
CA GLN A 119 0.42 36.79 12.16
C GLN A 119 0.47 36.46 10.66
N GLN A 120 -0.66 36.52 9.95
CA GLN A 120 -0.80 36.19 8.51
C GLN A 120 -0.27 34.78 8.14
N ILE A 121 -0.28 33.84 9.08
CA ILE A 121 0.09 32.44 8.85
C ILE A 121 -1.08 31.70 8.18
N ILE A 122 -2.30 32.03 8.60
CA ILE A 122 -3.55 31.54 7.98
C ILE A 122 -4.20 32.72 7.28
N GLN A 123 -4.15 32.72 5.95
CA GLN A 123 -4.67 33.81 5.11
C GLN A 123 -6.13 33.62 4.71
N PHE A 124 -6.62 32.37 4.65
CA PHE A 124 -7.97 32.04 4.21
C PHE A 124 -8.85 31.62 5.40
N ASN A 125 -10.16 31.83 5.27
CA ASN A 125 -11.11 31.23 6.21
C ASN A 125 -11.22 29.73 5.88
N ASP A 126 -10.51 28.89 6.64
CA ASP A 126 -10.54 27.42 6.48
C ASP A 126 -11.93 26.81 6.75
N TYR A 127 -12.83 27.55 7.38
CA TYR A 127 -14.21 27.14 7.63
C TYR A 127 -15.13 27.83 6.64
N VAL A 128 -15.66 27.03 5.70
CA VAL A 128 -16.79 27.43 4.85
C VAL A 128 -18.07 27.20 5.64
N GLU A 129 -18.79 28.27 5.96
CA GLU A 129 -20.15 28.15 6.47
C GLU A 129 -21.06 27.63 5.35
N VAL A 130 -21.55 26.41 5.49
CA VAL A 130 -22.53 25.83 4.57
C VAL A 130 -23.91 26.38 4.93
N THR A 131 -24.31 27.44 4.25
CA THR A 131 -25.68 27.94 4.29
C THR A 131 -26.58 27.10 3.38
N GLN A 132 -27.85 26.92 3.76
CA GLN A 132 -28.81 26.22 2.91
C GLN A 132 -29.05 27.05 1.64
N ALA A 133 -28.61 26.52 0.50
CA ALA A 133 -28.91 27.10 -0.79
C ALA A 133 -30.42 27.01 -1.07
N GLN A 134 -30.99 28.04 -1.68
CA GLN A 134 -32.36 27.96 -2.19
C GLN A 134 -32.47 26.78 -3.16
N ALA A 135 -33.42 25.89 -2.92
CA ALA A 135 -33.71 24.77 -3.79
C ALA A 135 -34.47 25.27 -5.03
N TYR A 136 -33.74 25.82 -5.99
CA TYR A 136 -34.28 26.09 -7.33
C TYR A 136 -34.02 24.88 -8.24
N ASP A 137 -34.96 24.61 -9.15
CA ASP A 137 -34.84 23.50 -10.08
C ASP A 137 -33.74 23.79 -11.13
N ARG A 138 -32.57 23.15 -10.96
CA ARG A 138 -31.43 23.26 -11.88
C ARG A 138 -31.66 22.49 -13.20
N LYS A 139 -32.68 21.62 -13.23
CA LYS A 139 -33.09 20.86 -14.42
C LYS A 139 -34.18 21.55 -15.20
N ALA A 140 -34.72 22.67 -14.72
CA ALA A 140 -35.68 23.50 -15.44
C ALA A 140 -35.18 23.82 -16.85
N ASP A 141 -36.14 23.93 -17.78
CA ASP A 141 -35.85 24.26 -19.19
C ASP A 141 -35.15 25.61 -19.25
N LYS A 142 -34.06 25.66 -20.01
CA LYS A 142 -33.27 26.87 -20.13
C LYS A 142 -33.85 27.63 -21.33
N PRO A 143 -34.48 28.79 -21.15
CA PRO A 143 -35.16 29.45 -22.26
C PRO A 143 -34.21 29.80 -23.41
N TRP A 144 -32.91 29.99 -23.13
CA TRP A 144 -31.88 30.20 -24.14
C TRP A 144 -31.57 28.98 -25.02
N THR A 145 -31.94 27.76 -24.61
CA THR A 145 -31.81 26.57 -25.47
C THR A 145 -32.80 26.59 -26.63
N ARG A 146 -33.90 27.34 -26.54
CA ARG A 146 -34.93 27.48 -27.58
C ARG A 146 -34.67 28.64 -28.55
N LEU A 147 -33.55 29.34 -28.38
CA LEU A 147 -33.22 30.55 -29.13
C LEU A 147 -32.83 30.22 -30.57
N THR A 148 -33.55 30.82 -31.54
CA THR A 148 -33.25 30.61 -32.97
C THR A 148 -31.94 31.28 -33.38
N SER A 149 -31.37 30.92 -34.52
CA SER A 149 -30.17 31.59 -35.07
C SER A 149 -30.42 33.08 -35.32
N THR A 150 -31.64 33.43 -35.71
CA THR A 150 -32.11 34.80 -35.89
C THR A 150 -32.12 35.56 -34.56
N ASP A 151 -32.72 34.98 -33.52
CA ASP A 151 -32.80 35.62 -32.20
C ASP A 151 -31.40 35.80 -31.58
N LYS A 152 -30.51 34.82 -31.77
CA LYS A 152 -29.09 34.94 -31.37
C LYS A 152 -28.39 36.11 -32.07
N ALA A 153 -28.68 36.34 -33.35
CA ALA A 153 -28.11 37.45 -34.10
C ALA A 153 -28.66 38.79 -33.63
N LEU A 154 -29.97 38.86 -33.34
CA LEU A 154 -30.63 40.04 -32.80
C LEU A 154 -30.08 40.43 -31.43
N ILE A 155 -30.00 39.47 -30.50
CA ILE A 155 -29.42 39.69 -29.15
C ILE A 155 -27.97 40.16 -29.27
N ARG A 156 -27.18 39.58 -30.18
CA ARG A 156 -25.79 40.03 -30.41
C ARG A 156 -25.72 41.46 -30.94
N LYS A 157 -26.65 41.84 -31.83
CA LYS A 157 -26.72 43.21 -32.38
C LYS A 157 -27.10 44.19 -31.28
N GLU A 158 -28.18 43.94 -30.58
CA GLU A 158 -28.67 44.77 -29.47
C GLU A 158 -27.61 44.96 -28.38
N LEU A 159 -26.90 43.89 -27.99
CA LEU A 159 -25.81 43.98 -27.01
C LEU A 159 -24.61 44.79 -27.53
N ASN A 160 -24.30 44.73 -28.81
CA ASN A 160 -23.23 45.54 -29.40
C ASN A 160 -23.63 47.00 -29.51
N ASP A 161 -24.88 47.27 -29.89
CA ASP A 161 -25.44 48.62 -29.97
C ASP A 161 -25.45 49.25 -28.56
N PHE A 162 -25.89 48.51 -27.53
CA PHE A 162 -25.84 48.97 -26.14
C PHE A 162 -24.40 49.25 -25.67
N LYS A 163 -23.44 48.37 -25.97
CA LYS A 163 -22.02 48.60 -25.63
C LYS A 163 -21.41 49.79 -26.35
N ALA A 164 -21.91 50.12 -27.54
CA ALA A 164 -21.42 51.25 -28.33
C ALA A 164 -22.06 52.58 -27.90
N THR A 165 -23.32 52.56 -27.44
CA THR A 165 -24.08 53.76 -27.09
C THR A 165 -24.00 54.10 -25.60
N GLU A 166 -24.15 53.11 -24.71
CA GLU A 166 -24.29 53.35 -23.27
C GLU A 166 -22.94 53.33 -22.52
N MET A 167 -21.97 52.54 -22.99
CA MET A 167 -20.67 52.45 -22.31
C MET A 167 -19.65 53.40 -22.94
N SER A 168 -19.32 54.50 -22.25
CA SER A 168 -18.21 55.36 -22.63
C SER A 168 -16.88 54.63 -22.43
N VAL A 169 -16.21 54.27 -23.53
CA VAL A 169 -14.84 53.71 -23.48
C VAL A 169 -13.84 54.87 -23.33
N HIS A 170 -12.97 54.80 -22.32
CA HIS A 170 -11.90 55.77 -22.10
C HIS A 170 -11.00 55.92 -23.32
N GLU A 171 -10.54 57.16 -23.58
CA GLU A 171 -9.77 57.56 -24.76
C GLU A 171 -8.58 56.62 -25.05
N GLU A 172 -7.84 56.25 -24.01
CA GLU A 172 -6.64 55.39 -24.10
C GLU A 172 -6.95 53.92 -24.43
N SER A 173 -8.18 53.46 -24.20
CA SER A 173 -8.60 52.07 -24.43
C SER A 173 -9.32 51.86 -25.76
N ARG A 174 -9.58 52.93 -26.52
CA ARG A 174 -10.26 52.87 -27.83
C ARG A 174 -9.53 52.00 -28.86
N ILE A 175 -8.21 51.88 -28.72
CA ILE A 175 -7.34 51.08 -29.59
C ILE A 175 -7.71 49.57 -29.54
N PHE A 176 -8.35 49.10 -28.46
CA PHE A 176 -8.73 47.70 -28.28
C PHE A 176 -10.16 47.37 -28.75
N THR A 177 -10.97 48.38 -29.11
CA THR A 177 -12.32 48.20 -29.66
C THR A 177 -12.28 48.18 -31.19
N ARG A 178 -12.43 46.98 -31.77
CA ARG A 178 -12.30 46.68 -33.22
C ARG A 178 -13.44 47.22 -34.10
N ALA A 179 -14.06 48.36 -33.78
CA ALA A 179 -15.09 48.98 -34.62
C ALA A 179 -14.51 49.91 -35.72
N ALA A 180 -13.20 50.20 -35.68
CA ALA A 180 -12.54 51.12 -36.60
C ALA A 180 -11.62 50.43 -37.62
N VAL A 181 -12.08 49.38 -38.31
CA VAL A 181 -11.43 48.93 -39.55
C VAL A 181 -12.50 48.65 -40.59
N ARG A 182 -12.69 49.60 -41.53
CA ARG A 182 -13.23 49.29 -42.87
C ARG A 182 -12.37 48.16 -43.43
N PHE A 183 -12.93 46.96 -43.58
CA PHE A 183 -12.29 45.94 -44.40
C PHE A 183 -12.27 46.43 -45.85
N PRO A 184 -11.10 46.60 -46.50
CA PRO A 184 -11.08 46.72 -47.94
C PRO A 184 -11.57 45.39 -48.50
N ARG A 185 -12.52 45.43 -49.44
CA ARG A 185 -12.80 44.29 -50.30
C ARG A 185 -11.50 43.90 -51.00
N LEU A 186 -10.91 42.78 -50.59
CA LEU A 186 -9.92 42.09 -51.41
C LEU A 186 -10.38 40.65 -51.60
N SER A 187 -10.64 40.40 -52.88
CA SER A 187 -10.75 39.14 -53.60
C SER A 187 -10.09 37.92 -52.94
N VAL A 188 -10.89 36.85 -52.88
CA VAL A 188 -10.56 35.43 -53.07
C VAL A 188 -9.16 34.97 -52.63
N GLY A 189 -9.09 34.14 -51.60
CA GLY A 189 -7.93 33.26 -51.35
C GLY A 189 -7.60 33.05 -49.88
N LEU A 190 -7.96 31.86 -49.38
CA LEU A 190 -7.46 31.17 -48.17
C LEU A 190 -7.30 31.97 -46.86
N ARG A 191 -8.19 31.68 -45.89
CA ARG A 191 -7.92 31.93 -44.47
C ARG A 191 -6.79 31.01 -43.98
N PRO A 192 -5.76 31.51 -43.27
CA PRO A 192 -4.86 30.65 -42.52
C PRO A 192 -5.58 30.11 -41.25
N PRO A 193 -5.28 28.88 -40.81
CA PRO A 193 -5.89 28.29 -39.63
C PRO A 193 -5.48 29.05 -38.37
N CYS A 194 -6.45 29.35 -37.51
CA CYS A 194 -6.24 30.00 -36.23
C CYS A 194 -5.33 29.14 -35.33
N THR A 195 -4.10 29.58 -35.13
CA THR A 195 -3.23 29.02 -34.09
C THR A 195 -3.71 29.51 -32.72
N THR A 196 -4.07 28.55 -31.87
CA THR A 196 -4.37 28.75 -30.45
C THR A 196 -3.15 29.37 -29.76
N LEU A 197 -3.34 30.52 -29.13
CA LEU A 197 -2.37 31.16 -28.24
C LEU A 197 -1.99 30.21 -27.09
N LYS A 198 -0.76 29.69 -27.13
CA LYS A 198 -0.09 29.05 -25.99
C LYS A 198 0.30 30.13 -24.99
N PHE A 199 -0.27 30.09 -23.79
CA PHE A 199 0.29 30.76 -22.63
C PHE A 199 1.60 30.06 -22.22
N MET A 200 2.70 30.79 -22.20
CA MET A 200 3.96 30.37 -21.57
C MET A 200 3.79 30.43 -20.04
N ARG A 201 3.98 29.28 -19.38
CA ARG A 201 4.46 29.21 -18.00
C ARG A 201 5.56 28.15 -17.95
N ASP A 202 6.63 28.53 -17.28
CA ASP A 202 7.89 27.82 -17.17
C ASP A 202 7.79 26.48 -16.43
N GLY A 203 8.65 25.53 -16.85
CA GLY A 203 8.99 24.30 -16.10
C GLY A 203 8.51 22.98 -16.73
N PRO A 204 9.38 21.96 -16.88
CA PRO A 204 8.97 20.64 -17.35
C PRO A 204 8.27 19.89 -16.21
N VAL A 205 6.94 19.96 -16.16
CA VAL A 205 6.15 19.00 -15.39
C VAL A 205 6.07 17.73 -16.23
N GLU A 206 6.83 16.72 -15.83
CA GLU A 206 6.73 15.36 -16.37
C GLU A 206 5.34 14.81 -16.02
N VAL A 207 4.38 15.00 -16.92
CA VAL A 207 3.03 14.46 -16.79
C VAL A 207 3.11 12.95 -16.99
N ARG A 208 3.35 12.21 -15.90
CA ARG A 208 3.06 10.78 -15.85
C ARG A 208 1.58 10.61 -16.11
N ARG A 209 1.25 10.19 -17.33
CA ARG A 209 -0.08 9.75 -17.72
C ARG A 209 -0.39 8.51 -16.90
N LEU A 210 -1.01 8.68 -15.72
CA LEU A 210 -1.60 7.57 -14.99
C LEU A 210 -2.66 6.96 -15.92
N ARG A 211 -2.35 5.79 -16.49
CA ARG A 211 -3.39 4.90 -17.04
C ARG A 211 -4.28 4.57 -15.85
N ILE A 212 -5.50 5.08 -15.89
CA ILE A 212 -6.55 4.61 -14.99
C ILE A 212 -6.88 3.20 -15.49
N ASP A 213 -6.58 2.18 -14.68
CA ASP A 213 -6.99 0.81 -14.99
C ASP A 213 -8.52 0.73 -14.94
N THR A 214 -9.14 0.58 -16.11
CA THR A 214 -10.60 0.46 -16.26
C THR A 214 -11.12 -0.95 -16.01
N SER A 215 -10.24 -1.90 -15.68
CA SER A 215 -10.58 -3.31 -15.42
C SER A 215 -11.59 -3.47 -14.28
N GLY A 216 -11.52 -2.63 -13.24
CA GLY A 216 -12.49 -2.63 -12.14
C GLY A 216 -13.89 -2.13 -12.55
N ILE A 217 -13.97 -1.21 -13.53
CA ILE A 217 -15.24 -0.67 -14.04
C ILE A 217 -15.95 -1.70 -14.92
N GLU A 218 -15.19 -2.45 -15.72
CA GLU A 218 -15.74 -3.53 -16.56
C GLU A 218 -16.21 -4.72 -15.71
N ALA A 219 -15.47 -5.08 -14.66
CA ALA A 219 -15.89 -6.12 -13.71
C ALA A 219 -17.20 -5.76 -12.98
N TRP A 220 -17.36 -4.50 -12.58
CA TRP A 220 -18.61 -4.02 -11.98
C TRP A 220 -19.79 -4.00 -12.97
N ARG A 221 -19.54 -3.63 -14.24
CA ARG A 221 -20.58 -3.70 -15.29
C ARG A 221 -21.01 -5.13 -15.59
N ALA A 222 -20.08 -6.09 -15.57
CA ALA A 222 -20.40 -7.51 -15.77
C ALA A 222 -21.25 -8.07 -14.62
N LEU A 223 -20.92 -7.74 -13.37
CA LEU A 223 -21.72 -8.12 -12.19
C LEU A 223 -23.14 -7.53 -12.19
N LEU A 224 -23.29 -6.29 -12.69
CA LEU A 224 -24.60 -5.64 -12.85
C LEU A 224 -25.42 -6.23 -14.00
N ALA A 225 -24.77 -6.75 -15.05
CA ALA A 225 -25.45 -7.42 -16.15
C ALA A 225 -26.01 -8.79 -15.72
N ASP A 226 -25.33 -9.49 -14.81
CA ASP A 226 -25.73 -10.82 -14.32
C ASP A 226 -26.90 -10.79 -13.33
N GLN A 227 -27.15 -9.65 -12.66
CA GLN A 227 -28.33 -9.49 -11.80
C GLN A 227 -29.63 -9.17 -12.53
N LYS A 228 -29.58 -8.94 -13.86
CA LYS A 228 -30.79 -8.68 -14.64
C LYS A 228 -31.37 -10.00 -15.14
N SER A 229 -32.10 -10.69 -14.26
CA SER A 229 -32.92 -11.86 -14.66
C SER A 229 -33.86 -11.50 -15.83
N PRO A 230 -33.98 -12.36 -16.86
CA PRO A 230 -34.94 -12.13 -17.93
C PRO A 230 -36.37 -12.28 -17.38
N ALA A 231 -37.20 -11.27 -17.62
CA ALA A 231 -38.62 -11.30 -17.31
C ALA A 231 -39.28 -12.50 -18.01
N ALA A 232 -40.00 -13.32 -17.25
CA ALA A 232 -40.79 -14.42 -17.79
C ALA A 232 -41.91 -13.87 -18.70
N PRO A 233 -42.19 -14.51 -19.86
CA PRO A 233 -43.32 -14.12 -20.68
C PRO A 233 -44.62 -14.47 -19.96
N LEU A 234 -45.48 -13.46 -19.79
CA LEU A 234 -46.86 -13.64 -19.36
C LEU A 234 -47.61 -14.43 -20.44
N SER A 235 -48.36 -15.45 -20.00
CA SER A 235 -49.36 -16.17 -20.78
C SER A 235 -50.75 -15.72 -20.36
#